data_AF-A0A8B8FII1-F1
#
_entry.id   AF-A0A8B8FII1-F1
#
_cell.length_a   1.000
_cell.length_b   1.000
_cell.length_c   1.000
_cell.angle_alpha   90.00
_cell.angle_beta   90.00
_cell.angle_gamma   90.00
#
_symmetry.space_group_name_H-M   'P 1'
#
loop_
_entity.id
_entity.type
_entity.pdbx_description
1 polymer ?
#
loop_
_entity_poly.entity_id
_entity_poly.type
_entity_poly.pdbx_seq_one_letter_code
_entity_poly.pdbx_strand_id
1 'polypeptide(L)'
;MCDASYNFVLVDIGAAGRCSDGGVFSSSEMGKSFINNILNVPTEKEIGQYGLIPFYAVADEAFPLLKNLIRPFPGRGKRKLPLDESIFNYRLSRSRRTIENTFGIMASKWRILRRPIIAGEKTVNAITKAVVVLHNFVKMSEKMLKFDITVAH
;
A
#
# COMPACT_ATOMS: atom_id res chain seq x y z
N MET A 1 2.49 1.85 -1.34
CA MET A 1 1.16 1.36 -1.78
C MET A 1 1.33 0.11 -2.64
N CYS A 2 0.41 -0.85 -2.59
CA CYS A 2 0.44 -2.06 -3.42
C CYS A 2 -0.93 -2.36 -4.04
N ASP A 3 -0.93 -3.16 -5.10
CA ASP A 3 -2.15 -3.75 -5.67
C ASP A 3 -2.56 -5.04 -4.95
N ALA A 4 -3.70 -5.63 -5.36
CA ALA A 4 -4.19 -6.90 -4.85
C ALA A 4 -3.33 -8.12 -5.23
N SER A 5 -2.40 -7.96 -6.18
CA SER A 5 -1.45 -8.99 -6.62
C SER A 5 -0.11 -8.93 -5.86
N TYR A 6 -0.03 -8.09 -4.82
CA TYR A 6 1.17 -7.85 -4.01
C TYR A 6 2.32 -7.20 -4.79
N ASN A 7 2.01 -6.41 -5.82
CA ASN A 7 2.99 -5.56 -6.50
C ASN A 7 2.97 -4.16 -5.90
N PHE A 8 4.14 -3.56 -5.72
CA PHE A 8 4.24 -2.16 -5.35
C PHE A 8 3.85 -1.30 -6.56
N VAL A 9 2.87 -0.41 -6.37
CA VAL A 9 2.39 0.50 -7.43
C VAL A 9 2.87 1.94 -7.23
N LEU A 10 3.18 2.29 -5.99
CA LEU A 10 3.70 3.60 -5.62
C LEU A 10 4.54 3.46 -4.36
N VAL A 11 5.76 4.00 -4.40
CA VAL A 11 6.70 3.99 -3.28
C VAL A 11 7.28 5.38 -3.07
N ASP A 12 7.42 5.75 -1.82
CA ASP A 12 8.18 6.92 -1.38
C ASP A 12 9.23 6.42 -0.39
N ILE A 13 10.51 6.74 -0.65
CA ILE A 13 11.66 6.14 0.03
C ILE A 13 12.63 7.25 0.40
N GLY A 14 13.01 7.31 1.68
CA GLY A 14 14.00 8.26 2.20
C GLY A 14 13.58 9.00 3.46
N ALA A 15 12.36 8.79 3.95
CA ALA A 15 11.92 9.39 5.21
C ALA A 15 12.57 8.71 6.42
N ALA A 16 12.98 9.52 7.41
CA ALA A 16 13.53 9.02 8.66
C ALA A 16 12.43 8.37 9.53
N GLY A 17 12.71 7.21 10.11
CA GLY A 17 11.75 6.43 10.90
C GLY A 17 11.30 7.06 12.24
N ARG A 18 11.80 8.25 12.60
CA ARG A 18 11.35 9.00 13.78
C ARG A 18 10.14 9.90 13.49
N CYS A 19 9.82 10.12 12.22
CA CYS A 19 8.67 10.92 11.81
C CYS A 19 7.40 10.06 11.85
N SER A 20 6.27 10.67 12.23
CA SER A 20 4.98 9.98 12.15
C SER A 20 4.58 9.71 10.70
N ASP A 21 3.87 8.63 10.44
CA ASP A 21 3.44 8.27 9.07
C ASP A 21 2.65 9.39 8.40
N GLY A 22 1.76 10.07 9.15
CA GLY A 22 1.02 11.23 8.67
C GLY A 22 1.90 12.44 8.36
N GLY A 23 2.97 12.67 9.13
CA GLY A 23 3.93 13.77 8.90
C GLY A 23 4.87 13.50 7.72
N VAL A 24 5.31 12.25 7.57
CA VAL A 24 6.04 11.80 6.38
C VAL A 24 5.16 11.97 5.16
N PHE A 25 3.91 11.51 5.22
CA PHE A 25 2.98 11.63 4.13
C PHE A 25 2.77 13.08 3.71
N SER A 26 2.41 13.98 4.62
CA SER A 26 2.11 15.38 4.27
C SER A 26 3.29 16.15 3.69
N SER A 27 4.52 15.81 4.09
CA SER A 27 5.75 16.42 3.57
C SER A 27 6.26 15.78 2.28
N SER A 28 5.88 14.53 2.00
CA SER A 28 6.32 13.76 0.84
C SER A 28 5.69 14.23 -0.48
N GLU A 29 6.41 14.02 -1.59
CA GLU A 29 5.86 14.26 -2.93
C GLU A 29 4.65 13.38 -3.22
N MET A 30 4.66 12.14 -2.72
CA MET A 30 3.50 11.25 -2.78
C MET A 30 2.28 11.87 -2.10
N GLY A 31 2.39 12.35 -0.86
CA GLY A 31 1.25 12.90 -0.13
C GLY A 31 0.78 14.24 -0.68
N LYS A 32 1.69 15.11 -1.15
CA LYS A 32 1.31 16.30 -1.92
C LYS A 32 0.51 15.93 -3.16
N SER A 33 0.88 14.84 -3.83
CA SER A 33 0.17 14.37 -5.03
C SER A 33 -1.24 13.85 -4.72
N PHE A 34 -1.42 13.19 -3.57
CA PHE A 34 -2.74 12.82 -3.05
C PHE A 34 -3.58 14.05 -2.70
N ILE A 35 -3.03 15.01 -1.97
CA ILE A 35 -3.73 16.23 -1.52
C ILE A 35 -4.20 17.06 -2.73
N ASN A 36 -3.34 17.21 -3.73
CA ASN A 36 -3.64 18.01 -4.93
C ASN A 36 -4.43 17.25 -6.00
N ASN A 37 -4.80 15.99 -5.77
CA ASN A 37 -5.48 15.13 -6.75
C ASN A 37 -4.77 15.02 -8.12
N ILE A 38 -3.43 15.03 -8.12
CA ILE A 38 -2.62 14.92 -9.34
C ILE A 38 -2.12 13.49 -9.59
N LEU A 39 -2.39 12.56 -8.67
CA LEU A 39 -2.20 11.14 -8.94
C LEU A 39 -3.18 10.70 -10.03
N ASN A 40 -2.65 10.06 -11.07
CA ASN A 40 -3.44 9.48 -12.15
C ASN A 40 -4.15 8.20 -11.68
N VAL A 41 -5.13 8.37 -10.78
CA VAL A 41 -5.97 7.28 -10.28
C VAL A 41 -6.96 6.88 -11.38
N PRO A 42 -7.20 5.57 -11.59
CA PRO A 42 -8.17 5.11 -12.58
C PRO A 42 -9.56 5.75 -12.40
N THR A 43 -10.27 5.94 -13.50
CA THR A 43 -11.66 6.40 -13.47
C THR A 43 -12.56 5.41 -12.75
N GLU A 44 -13.67 5.90 -12.22
CA GLU A 44 -14.67 5.07 -11.54
C GLU A 44 -15.13 3.89 -12.40
N LYS A 45 -15.47 2.79 -11.72
CA LYS A 45 -15.88 1.55 -12.35
C LYS A 45 -17.26 1.15 -11.84
N GLU A 46 -18.10 0.66 -12.74
CA GLU A 46 -19.41 0.13 -12.39
C GLU A 46 -19.26 -1.19 -11.60
N ILE A 47 -19.93 -1.26 -10.45
CA ILE A 47 -19.95 -2.43 -9.57
C ILE A 47 -21.38 -2.89 -9.36
N GLY A 48 -21.93 -3.61 -10.34
CA GLY A 48 -23.25 -4.25 -10.28
C GLY A 48 -24.34 -3.28 -9.81
N GLN A 49 -25.12 -3.70 -8.82
CA GLN A 49 -26.21 -2.88 -8.26
C GLN A 49 -25.78 -1.60 -7.53
N TYR A 50 -24.48 -1.42 -7.28
CA TYR A 50 -23.96 -0.25 -6.56
C TYR A 50 -23.56 0.91 -7.48
N GLY A 51 -23.67 0.73 -8.81
CA GLY A 51 -23.37 1.76 -9.79
C GLY A 51 -21.88 2.09 -9.91
N LEU A 52 -21.57 3.31 -10.36
CA LEU A 52 -20.20 3.79 -10.52
C LEU A 52 -19.54 4.05 -9.16
N ILE A 53 -18.41 3.38 -8.92
CA ILE A 53 -17.64 3.51 -7.68
C ILE A 53 -16.22 4.01 -8.01
N PRO A 54 -15.76 5.11 -7.40
CA PRO A 54 -14.39 5.59 -7.55
C PRO A 54 -13.36 4.64 -6.94
N PHE A 55 -12.11 4.75 -7.40
CA PHE A 55 -10.99 4.07 -6.79
C PHE A 55 -10.43 4.87 -5.60
N TYR A 56 -10.18 4.16 -4.50
CA TYR A 56 -9.60 4.73 -3.28
C TYR A 56 -8.35 3.96 -2.87
N ALA A 57 -7.30 4.68 -2.49
CA ALA A 57 -6.23 4.13 -1.69
C ALA A 57 -6.73 3.95 -0.24
N VAL A 58 -6.26 2.90 0.43
CA VAL A 58 -6.63 2.59 1.81
C VAL A 58 -5.46 2.90 2.73
N ALA A 59 -5.70 3.69 3.76
CA ALA A 59 -4.71 4.09 4.74
C ALA A 59 -5.14 3.78 6.18
N ASP A 60 -4.19 3.88 7.10
CA ASP A 60 -4.50 3.81 8.53
C ASP A 60 -4.98 5.16 9.09
N GLU A 61 -5.23 5.19 10.40
CA GLU A 61 -5.77 6.34 11.12
C GLU A 61 -4.80 7.54 11.21
N ALA A 62 -3.50 7.35 10.99
CA ALA A 62 -2.51 8.41 11.02
C ALA A 62 -2.53 9.29 9.75
N PHE A 63 -3.16 8.82 8.68
CA PHE A 63 -3.30 9.55 7.42
C PHE A 63 -4.56 10.43 7.40
N PRO A 64 -4.59 11.51 6.58
CA PRO A 64 -5.80 12.30 6.39
C PRO A 64 -6.84 11.54 5.55
N LEU A 65 -8.12 11.88 5.73
CA LEU A 65 -9.18 11.50 4.79
C LEU A 65 -9.12 12.43 3.58
N LEU A 66 -8.98 11.89 2.37
CA LEU A 66 -8.92 12.64 1.11
C LEU A 66 -9.86 12.03 0.06
N LYS A 67 -10.04 12.71 -1.08
CA LYS A 67 -10.93 12.28 -2.17
C LYS A 67 -10.60 10.88 -2.70
N ASN A 68 -9.32 10.52 -2.74
CA ASN A 68 -8.78 9.26 -3.24
C ASN A 68 -8.01 8.47 -2.15
N LEU A 69 -8.15 8.83 -0.87
CA LEU A 69 -7.49 8.16 0.25
C LEU A 69 -8.48 8.02 1.41
N ILE A 70 -8.85 6.78 1.75
CA ILE A 70 -9.81 6.48 2.82
C ILE A 70 -9.10 5.90 4.05
N ARG A 71 -9.57 6.30 5.22
CA ARG A 71 -9.07 5.90 6.54
C ARG A 71 -10.20 5.30 7.39
N PRO A 72 -9.89 4.51 8.43
CA PRO A 72 -10.92 4.02 9.35
C PRO A 72 -11.62 5.17 10.10
N PHE A 73 -12.86 4.91 10.51
CA PHE A 73 -13.57 5.75 11.49
C PHE A 73 -12.77 5.80 12.80
N PRO A 74 -12.61 6.99 13.40
CA PRO A 74 -11.86 7.14 14.66
C PRO A 74 -12.62 6.46 15.80
N GLY A 75 -11.94 5.57 16.53
CA GLY A 75 -12.59 4.72 17.54
C GLY A 75 -11.75 4.46 18.79
N ARG A 76 -10.64 5.18 18.99
CA ARG A 76 -9.81 5.02 20.20
C ARG A 76 -10.52 5.68 21.40
N GLY A 77 -11.33 4.91 22.14
CA GLY A 77 -11.99 5.35 23.37
C GLY A 77 -12.98 4.34 23.97
N LYS A 78 -13.58 4.65 25.12
CA LYS A 78 -14.56 3.81 25.86
C LYS A 78 -15.93 3.64 25.15
N ARG A 79 -16.16 4.30 24.01
CA ARG A 79 -17.42 4.19 23.24
C ARG A 79 -17.28 3.12 22.16
N LYS A 80 -18.25 2.21 22.08
CA LYS A 80 -18.37 1.26 20.97
C LYS A 80 -18.75 2.03 19.71
N LEU A 81 -18.04 1.80 18.61
CA LEU A 81 -18.43 2.25 17.27
C LEU A 81 -19.80 1.65 16.91
N PRO A 82 -20.67 2.37 16.17
CA PRO A 82 -21.83 1.79 15.51
C PRO A 82 -21.46 0.53 14.70
N LEU A 83 -22.42 -0.38 14.53
CA LEU A 83 -22.17 -1.67 13.86
C LEU A 83 -21.61 -1.48 12.46
N ASP A 84 -22.18 -0.56 11.67
CA ASP A 84 -21.75 -0.33 10.28
C ASP A 84 -20.33 0.24 10.20
N GLU A 85 -19.96 1.16 11.10
CA GLU A 85 -18.59 1.70 11.20
C GLU A 85 -17.58 0.62 11.63
N SER A 86 -18.00 -0.27 12.53
CA SER A 86 -17.18 -1.42 12.95
C SER A 86 -16.96 -2.41 11.79
N ILE A 87 -18.02 -2.71 11.02
CA ILE A 87 -17.93 -3.55 9.81
C ILE A 87 -17.01 -2.90 8.77
N PHE A 88 -17.16 -1.59 8.54
CA PHE A 88 -16.32 -0.84 7.63
C PHE A 88 -14.84 -0.89 8.07
N ASN A 89 -14.54 -0.57 9.33
CA ASN A 89 -13.18 -0.60 9.87
C ASN A 89 -12.57 -2.02 9.78
N TYR A 90 -13.36 -3.06 10.02
CA TYR A 90 -12.94 -4.44 9.85
C TYR A 90 -12.57 -4.75 8.39
N ARG A 91 -13.41 -4.38 7.42
CA ARG A 91 -13.15 -4.57 5.98
C ARG A 91 -11.92 -3.78 5.53
N LEU A 92 -11.79 -2.54 5.98
CA LEU A 92 -10.64 -1.69 5.70
C LEU A 92 -9.35 -2.29 6.25
N SER A 93 -9.37 -2.79 7.49
CA SER A 93 -8.26 -3.52 8.10
C SER A 93 -7.88 -4.77 7.32
N ARG A 94 -8.87 -5.55 6.84
CA ARG A 94 -8.64 -6.70 5.96
C ARG A 94 -7.95 -6.30 4.65
N SER A 95 -8.33 -5.20 4.03
CA SER A 95 -7.69 -4.70 2.81
C SER A 95 -6.23 -4.30 3.05
N ARG A 96 -5.91 -3.69 4.21
CA ARG A 96 -4.52 -3.31 4.56
C ARG A 96 -3.59 -4.52 4.76
N ARG A 97 -4.12 -5.69 5.12
CA ARG A 97 -3.31 -6.93 5.20
C ARG A 97 -2.60 -7.23 3.88
N THR A 98 -3.11 -6.74 2.75
CA THR A 98 -2.43 -6.89 1.45
C THR A 98 -1.07 -6.21 1.43
N ILE A 99 -0.95 -4.97 1.92
CA ILE A 99 0.34 -4.27 1.94
C ILE A 99 1.28 -4.85 3.01
N GLU A 100 0.74 -5.25 4.16
CA GLU A 100 1.49 -5.94 5.22
C GLU A 100 2.10 -7.26 4.70
N ASN A 101 1.29 -8.07 4.02
CA ASN A 101 1.73 -9.31 3.39
C ASN A 101 2.73 -9.05 2.26
N THR A 102 2.57 -7.97 1.49
CA THR A 102 3.51 -7.60 0.43
C THR A 102 4.90 -7.35 1.02
N PHE A 103 4.99 -6.57 2.11
CA PHE A 103 6.25 -6.35 2.83
C PHE A 103 6.79 -7.65 3.43
N GLY A 104 5.93 -8.51 3.98
CA GLY A 104 6.32 -9.82 4.50
C GLY A 104 6.94 -10.73 3.44
N ILE A 105 6.31 -10.82 2.26
CA ILE A 105 6.84 -11.58 1.10
C ILE A 105 8.19 -11.01 0.68
N MET A 106 8.28 -9.69 0.52
CA MET A 106 9.53 -9.00 0.14
C MET A 106 10.66 -9.30 1.15
N ALA A 107 10.42 -9.13 2.46
CA ALA A 107 11.42 -9.42 3.49
C ALA A 107 11.77 -10.92 3.59
N SER A 108 10.83 -11.81 3.27
CA SER A 108 11.08 -13.24 3.24
C SER A 108 12.01 -13.63 2.07
N LYS A 109 11.80 -13.05 0.88
CA LYS A 109 12.59 -13.38 -0.32
C LYS A 109 13.96 -12.68 -0.29
N TRP A 110 14.02 -11.44 0.18
CA TRP A 110 15.24 -10.62 0.20
C TRP A 110 15.84 -10.56 1.61
N ARG A 111 16.76 -11.49 1.91
CA ARG A 111 17.35 -11.67 3.25
C ARG A 111 18.04 -10.42 3.81
N ILE A 112 18.48 -9.49 2.95
CA ILE A 112 19.08 -8.20 3.35
C ILE A 112 18.14 -7.35 4.22
N LEU A 113 16.82 -7.49 4.04
CA LEU A 113 15.81 -6.76 4.81
C LEU A 113 15.52 -7.38 6.19
N ARG A 114 16.03 -8.58 6.47
CA ARG A 114 15.76 -9.28 7.74
C ARG A 114 16.62 -8.81 8.91
N ARG A 115 17.62 -7.98 8.64
CA ARG A 115 18.51 -7.39 9.64
C ARG A 115 18.67 -5.89 9.35
N PRO A 116 19.02 -5.07 10.35
CA PRO A 116 19.41 -3.69 10.10
C PRO A 116 20.51 -3.62 9.05
N ILE A 117 20.31 -2.77 8.04
CA ILE A 117 21.28 -2.55 6.98
C ILE A 117 22.33 -1.56 7.51
N ILE A 118 23.55 -2.03 7.71
CA ILE A 118 24.66 -1.20 8.18
C ILE A 118 25.28 -0.51 6.96
N ALA A 119 24.71 0.62 6.55
CA ALA A 119 25.19 1.42 5.44
C ALA A 119 24.75 2.88 5.58
N GLY A 120 25.36 3.79 4.82
CA GLY A 120 24.90 5.17 4.71
C GLY A 120 23.51 5.28 4.08
N GLU A 121 22.78 6.34 4.39
CA GLU A 121 21.39 6.55 3.96
C GLU A 121 21.20 6.40 2.44
N LYS A 122 22.10 6.98 1.64
CA LYS A 122 22.07 6.86 0.17
C LYS A 122 22.10 5.40 -0.28
N THR A 123 22.94 4.59 0.34
CA THR A 123 23.07 3.15 0.04
C THR A 123 21.83 2.38 0.48
N VAL A 124 21.28 2.68 1.67
CA VAL A 124 20.04 2.07 2.16
C VAL A 124 18.86 2.39 1.24
N ASN A 125 18.75 3.63 0.77
CA ASN A 125 17.72 4.05 -0.19
C ASN A 125 17.88 3.33 -1.54
N ALA A 126 19.12 3.18 -2.03
CA ALA A 126 19.41 2.44 -3.25
C ALA A 126 19.06 0.95 -3.13
N ILE A 127 19.44 0.30 -2.02
CA ILE A 127 19.08 -1.10 -1.73
C ILE A 127 17.55 -1.25 -1.68
N THR A 128 16.86 -0.38 -0.96
CA THR A 128 15.39 -0.43 -0.83
C THR A 128 14.72 -0.30 -2.21
N LYS A 129 15.15 0.67 -3.02
CA LYS A 129 14.65 0.85 -4.40
C LYS A 129 14.89 -0.40 -5.26
N ALA A 130 16.11 -0.93 -5.24
CA ALA A 130 16.45 -2.14 -6.00
C ALA A 130 15.59 -3.33 -5.57
N VAL A 131 15.40 -3.53 -4.27
CA VAL A 131 14.59 -4.64 -3.75
C VAL A 131 13.12 -4.51 -4.15
N VAL A 132 12.53 -3.31 -4.13
CA VAL A 132 11.17 -3.06 -4.61
C VAL A 132 11.03 -3.44 -6.09
N VAL A 133 11.95 -2.98 -6.94
CA VAL A 133 11.95 -3.29 -8.38
C VAL A 133 12.10 -4.79 -8.62
N LEU A 134 13.05 -5.44 -7.95
CA LEU A 134 13.29 -6.87 -8.08
C LEU A 134 12.11 -7.70 -7.58
N HIS A 135 11.45 -7.28 -6.48
CA HIS A 135 10.23 -7.91 -5.98
C HIS A 135 9.13 -7.90 -7.06
N ASN A 136 8.84 -6.74 -7.63
CA ASN A 136 7.84 -6.62 -8.69
C ASN A 136 8.22 -7.46 -9.93
N PHE A 137 9.49 -7.40 -10.36
CA PHE A 137 9.98 -8.19 -11.49
C PHE A 137 9.74 -9.69 -11.29
N VAL A 138 10.16 -10.24 -10.15
CA VAL A 138 9.98 -11.66 -9.84
C VAL A 138 8.50 -12.04 -9.76
N LYS A 139 7.67 -11.20 -9.13
CA LYS A 139 6.22 -11.42 -9.03
C LYS A 139 5.53 -11.46 -10.39
N MET A 140 5.92 -10.57 -11.30
CA MET A 140 5.38 -10.53 -12.66
C MET A 140 5.82 -11.76 -13.46
N SER A 141 7.08 -12.17 -13.36
CA SER A 141 7.60 -13.36 -14.04
C SER A 141 6.95 -14.65 -13.53
N GLU A 142 6.79 -14.80 -12.21
CA GLU A 142 6.07 -15.95 -11.62
C GLU A 142 4.61 -16.02 -12.08
N LYS A 143 3.97 -14.86 -12.30
CA LYS A 143 2.61 -14.81 -12.85
C LYS A 143 2.59 -15.27 -14.30
N MET A 144 3.49 -14.78 -15.15
CA MET A 144 3.60 -15.20 -16.56
C MET A 144 3.84 -16.71 -16.69
N LEU A 145 4.78 -17.27 -15.92
CA LEU A 145 5.05 -18.71 -15.91
C LEU A 145 3.84 -19.56 -15.54
N LYS A 146 2.94 -19.06 -14.68
CA LYS A 146 1.68 -19.74 -14.35
C LYS A 146 0.67 -19.69 -15.50
N PHE A 147 0.64 -18.62 -16.28
CA PHE A 147 -0.21 -18.57 -17.48
C PHE A 147 0.28 -19.54 -18.55
N ASP A 148 1.59 -19.65 -18.77
CA ASP A 148 2.14 -20.58 -19.76
C ASP A 148 1.88 -22.05 -19.42
N ILE A 149 1.85 -22.41 -18.13
CA ILE A 149 1.51 -23.77 -17.67
C ILE A 149 0.01 -24.07 -17.80
N THR A 150 -0.86 -23.06 -17.87
CA THR A 150 -2.33 -23.25 -17.93
C THR A 150 -2.87 -23.31 -19.38
N VAL A 151 -2.03 -23.18 -20.41
CA VAL A 151 -2.43 -23.27 -21.83
C VAL A 151 -2.02 -24.60 -22.49
N ALA A 152 -1.52 -25.56 -21.72
CA ALA A 152 -1.10 -26.87 -22.21
C ALA A 152 -2.01 -28.00 -21.71
N HIS A 153 -3.33 -27.91 -21.94
CA HIS A 153 -4.24 -29.07 -21.92
C HIS A 153 -5.47 -28.82 -22.79
#